data_AF-A0A074VXV1-F1
#
_entry.id   AF-A0A074VXV1-F1
#
_cell.length_a   1.000
_cell.length_b   1.000
_cell.length_c   1.000
_cell.angle_alpha   90.00
_cell.angle_beta   90.00
_cell.angle_gamma   90.00
#
_symmetry.space_group_name_H-M   'P 1'
#
loop_
_entity.id
_entity.type
_entity.pdbx_description
1 polymer ?
#
loop_
_entity_poly.entity_id
_entity_poly.type
_entity_poly.pdbx_seq_one_letter_code
_entity_poly.pdbx_strand_id
1 'polypeptide(L)'
;MGVLSNLYDTVELGHFDWPFRNSHPVHPATVHFPLTFLSTAYTLDTVYGVANRYRALAFLTPFLGDISRLGYLCHIAGLVTSLPSFTSGSAELWELYKKGGINQKDKKLTNPNYHEDINSRSIKIGLAHGALNFVAAGVSTYAVWTRRMAPSFAPGRAESWFMAKA
;
A
#
# COMPACT_ATOMS: atom_id res chain seq x y z
N MET A 1 -11.38 31.29 2.44
CA MET A 1 -10.78 30.10 1.80
C MET A 1 -9.49 29.81 2.54
N GLY A 2 -9.33 28.61 3.11
CA GLY A 2 -8.26 28.31 4.06
C GLY A 2 -7.00 27.75 3.39
N VAL A 3 -5.86 27.81 4.08
CA VAL A 3 -4.58 27.23 3.59
C VAL A 3 -4.72 25.76 3.16
N LEU A 4 -5.57 25.00 3.85
CA LEU A 4 -5.85 23.60 3.54
C LEU A 4 -6.62 23.41 2.22
N SER A 5 -7.53 24.33 1.84
CA SER A 5 -8.23 24.23 0.56
C SER A 5 -7.29 24.54 -0.62
N ASN A 6 -6.37 25.49 -0.44
CA ASN A 6 -5.37 25.81 -1.46
C ASN A 6 -4.38 24.66 -1.69
N LEU A 7 -3.96 23.96 -0.63
CA LEU A 7 -3.11 22.78 -0.76
C LEU A 7 -3.81 21.66 -1.52
N TYR A 8 -5.09 21.39 -1.22
CA TYR A 8 -5.87 20.33 -1.86
C TYR A 8 -6.05 20.56 -3.37
N ASP A 9 -6.35 21.80 -3.76
CA ASP A 9 -6.46 22.22 -5.16
C ASP A 9 -5.09 22.20 -5.86
N THR A 10 -3.99 22.52 -5.15
CA THR A 10 -2.64 22.57 -5.73
C THR A 10 -2.07 21.19 -6.06
N VAL A 11 -2.42 20.13 -5.31
CA VAL A 11 -2.07 18.75 -5.66
C VAL A 11 -3.11 18.09 -6.58
N GLU A 12 -4.04 18.89 -7.12
CA GLU A 12 -5.08 18.47 -8.05
C GLU A 12 -5.94 17.29 -7.55
N LEU A 13 -6.05 17.10 -6.23
CA LEU A 13 -6.76 15.95 -5.64
C LEU A 13 -8.26 16.07 -5.86
N GLY A 14 -8.89 15.03 -6.43
CA GLY A 14 -10.35 14.89 -6.51
C GLY A 14 -11.08 15.68 -7.61
N HIS A 15 -10.34 16.21 -8.58
CA HIS A 15 -10.85 16.88 -9.76
C HIS A 15 -11.28 15.87 -10.85
N PHE A 16 -12.45 15.25 -10.67
CA PHE A 16 -12.97 14.25 -11.61
C PHE A 16 -13.84 14.80 -12.76
N ASP A 17 -14.24 16.07 -12.75
CA ASP A 17 -15.24 16.64 -13.67
C ASP A 17 -14.68 17.80 -14.52
N TRP A 18 -15.24 18.03 -15.72
CA TRP A 18 -14.95 19.20 -16.56
C TRP A 18 -15.39 20.54 -15.91
N PRO A 19 -14.72 21.69 -16.17
CA PRO A 19 -13.56 21.88 -17.05
C PRO A 19 -12.20 21.59 -16.41
N PHE A 20 -12.13 21.52 -15.09
CA PHE A 20 -10.91 21.22 -14.35
C PHE A 20 -10.89 19.73 -14.02
N ARG A 21 -10.53 18.91 -15.02
CA ARG A 21 -10.35 17.47 -14.86
C ARG A 21 -8.87 17.20 -14.65
N ASN A 22 -8.51 16.61 -13.52
CA ASN A 22 -7.13 16.19 -13.28
C ASN A 22 -6.78 15.06 -14.26
N SER A 23 -5.82 15.33 -15.14
CA SER A 23 -5.31 14.37 -16.12
C SER A 23 -4.24 13.44 -15.54
N HIS A 24 -3.64 13.83 -14.42
CA HIS A 24 -2.54 13.17 -13.73
C HIS A 24 -2.82 13.07 -12.21
N PRO A 25 -3.81 12.25 -11.80
CA PRO A 25 -4.10 12.04 -10.38
C PRO A 25 -2.86 11.57 -9.61
N VAL A 26 -2.63 12.15 -8.44
CA VAL A 26 -1.46 11.89 -7.60
C VAL A 26 -1.52 10.49 -6.99
N HIS A 27 -2.71 9.95 -6.73
CA HIS A 27 -2.83 8.65 -6.09
C HIS A 27 -2.27 7.50 -6.94
N PRO A 28 -2.57 7.38 -8.25
CA PRO A 28 -1.89 6.41 -9.11
C PRO A 28 -0.37 6.56 -9.10
N ALA A 29 0.21 7.76 -9.02
CA ALA A 29 1.67 7.88 -8.93
C ALA A 29 2.22 7.37 -7.59
N THR A 30 1.53 7.67 -6.48
CA THR A 30 2.02 7.39 -5.14
C THR A 30 1.78 5.95 -4.67
N VAL A 31 0.77 5.24 -5.21
CA VAL A 31 0.44 3.86 -4.79
C VAL A 31 1.46 2.81 -5.23
N HIS A 32 2.23 3.07 -6.29
CA HIS A 32 3.21 2.10 -6.81
C HIS A 32 4.37 1.87 -5.85
N PHE A 33 4.78 2.88 -5.08
CA PHE A 33 5.89 2.77 -4.13
C PHE A 33 5.59 1.78 -3.00
N PRO A 34 4.54 1.97 -2.17
CA PRO A 34 4.22 1.01 -1.12
C PRO A 34 3.88 -0.35 -1.71
N LEU A 35 3.18 -0.42 -2.85
CA LEU A 35 2.88 -1.69 -3.50
C LEU A 35 4.15 -2.46 -3.84
N THR A 36 5.14 -1.80 -4.45
CA THR A 36 6.41 -2.44 -4.85
C THR A 36 7.20 -2.89 -3.63
N PHE A 37 7.39 -2.00 -2.65
CA PHE A 37 8.20 -2.31 -1.47
C PHE A 37 7.55 -3.37 -0.58
N LEU A 38 6.24 -3.28 -0.32
CA LEU A 38 5.55 -4.27 0.50
C LEU A 38 5.47 -5.63 -0.19
N SER A 39 5.18 -5.67 -1.50
CA SER A 39 5.18 -6.93 -2.26
C SER A 39 6.55 -7.59 -2.25
N THR A 40 7.62 -6.79 -2.41
CA THR A 40 9.00 -7.28 -2.31
C THR A 40 9.29 -7.81 -0.92
N ALA A 41 8.89 -7.10 0.13
CA ALA A 41 9.07 -7.52 1.52
C ALA A 41 8.40 -8.87 1.81
N TYR A 42 7.11 -9.03 1.47
CA TYR A 42 6.39 -10.29 1.67
C TYR A 42 6.96 -11.44 0.84
N THR A 43 7.45 -11.16 -0.36
CA THR A 43 8.11 -12.16 -1.20
C THR A 43 9.40 -12.64 -0.53
N LEU A 44 10.24 -11.73 -0.05
CA LEU A 44 11.49 -12.06 0.63
C LEU A 44 11.26 -12.82 1.93
N ASP A 45 10.25 -12.43 2.72
CA ASP A 45 9.85 -13.14 3.93
C ASP A 45 9.36 -14.56 3.62
N THR A 46 8.58 -14.71 2.56
CA THR A 46 8.11 -16.03 2.08
C THR A 46 9.31 -16.88 1.65
N VAL A 47 10.21 -16.33 0.84
CA VAL A 47 11.44 -17.01 0.41
C VAL A 47 12.28 -17.43 1.62
N TYR A 48 12.50 -16.54 2.59
CA TYR A 48 13.23 -16.84 3.82
C TYR A 48 12.57 -17.98 4.62
N GLY A 49 11.24 -17.93 4.80
CA GLY A 49 10.50 -18.95 5.53
C GLY A 49 10.50 -20.32 4.84
N VAL A 50 10.30 -20.33 3.52
CA VAL A 50 10.31 -21.57 2.71
C VAL A 50 11.73 -22.14 2.65
N ALA A 51 12.75 -21.32 2.44
CA ALA A 51 14.15 -21.77 2.37
C ALA A 51 14.66 -22.36 3.69
N ASN A 52 14.19 -21.85 4.83
CA ASN A 52 14.50 -22.44 6.14
C ASN A 52 13.81 -23.79 6.38
N ARG A 53 12.72 -24.10 5.66
CA ARG A 53 11.92 -25.31 5.88
C ARG A 53 12.21 -26.44 4.89
N TYR A 54 12.54 -26.11 3.64
CA TYR A 54 12.64 -27.09 2.57
C TYR A 54 14.08 -27.22 2.04
N ARG A 55 14.63 -28.44 2.10
CA ARG A 55 15.99 -28.76 1.62
C ARG A 55 16.22 -28.43 0.13
N ALA A 56 15.17 -28.42 -0.69
CA ALA A 56 15.24 -28.05 -2.10
C ALA A 56 15.78 -26.62 -2.32
N LEU A 57 15.68 -25.75 -1.29
CA LEU A 57 16.17 -24.38 -1.31
C LEU A 57 17.41 -24.16 -0.45
N ALA A 58 18.13 -25.22 -0.06
CA ALA A 58 19.34 -25.11 0.77
C ALA A 58 20.47 -24.28 0.11
N PHE A 59 20.45 -24.14 -1.23
CA PHE A 59 21.37 -23.25 -1.94
C PHE A 59 21.18 -21.76 -1.57
N LEU A 60 20.04 -21.38 -0.99
CA LEU A 60 19.77 -20.03 -0.50
C LEU A 60 20.31 -19.77 0.92
N THR A 61 20.73 -20.81 1.66
CA THR A 61 21.20 -20.68 3.05
C THR A 61 22.26 -19.60 3.24
N PRO A 62 23.29 -19.47 2.37
CA PRO A 62 24.31 -18.42 2.50
C PRO A 62 23.75 -16.99 2.40
N PHE A 63 22.58 -16.82 1.77
CA PHE A 63 21.97 -15.52 1.48
C PHE A 63 20.80 -15.17 2.43
N LEU A 64 20.43 -16.05 3.36
CA LEU A 64 19.26 -15.84 4.22
C LEU A 64 19.36 -14.58 5.09
N GLY A 65 20.57 -14.23 5.53
CA GLY A 65 20.82 -12.99 6.26
C GLY A 65 20.49 -11.75 5.41
N ASP A 66 20.93 -11.74 4.15
CA ASP A 66 20.69 -10.64 3.22
C ASP A 66 19.23 -10.55 2.78
N ILE A 67 18.58 -11.69 2.52
CA ILE A 67 17.15 -11.78 2.20
C ILE A 67 16.32 -11.18 3.33
N SER A 68 16.60 -11.57 4.58
CA SER A 68 15.90 -11.06 5.76
C SER A 68 16.12 -9.55 5.94
N ARG A 69 17.36 -9.09 5.74
CA ARG A 69 17.73 -7.67 5.81
C ARG A 69 17.01 -6.84 4.76
N LEU A 70 17.03 -7.28 3.51
CA LEU A 70 16.36 -6.59 2.41
C LEU A 70 14.85 -6.56 2.65
N GLY A 71 14.26 -7.68 3.10
CA GLY A 71 12.84 -7.75 3.45
C GLY A 71 12.46 -6.73 4.54
N TYR A 72 13.27 -6.61 5.59
CA TYR A 72 13.07 -5.62 6.64
C TYR A 72 13.14 -4.17 6.12
N LEU A 73 14.14 -3.84 5.30
CA LEU A 73 14.28 -2.51 4.70
C LEU A 73 13.10 -2.20 3.76
N CYS A 74 12.65 -3.19 2.98
CA CYS A 74 11.48 -3.06 2.12
C CYS A 74 10.19 -2.84 2.94
N HIS A 75 10.00 -3.50 4.09
CA HIS A 75 8.87 -3.16 4.96
C HIS A 75 8.92 -1.70 5.43
N ILE A 76 10.08 -1.21 5.87
CA ILE A 76 10.22 0.19 6.31
C ILE A 76 9.93 1.14 5.15
N ALA A 77 10.56 0.93 3.99
CA ALA A 77 10.35 1.76 2.80
C ALA A 77 8.87 1.75 2.37
N GLY A 78 8.22 0.59 2.40
CA GLY A 78 6.80 0.45 2.10
C GLY A 78 5.90 1.19 3.08
N LEU A 79 6.19 1.13 4.39
CA LEU A 79 5.45 1.88 5.40
C LEU A 79 5.61 3.40 5.23
N VAL A 80 6.85 3.88 5.01
CA VAL A 80 7.10 5.31 4.79
C VAL A 80 6.38 5.81 3.53
N THR A 81 6.47 5.04 2.43
CA THR A 81 5.83 5.41 1.16
C THR A 81 4.32 5.17 1.14
N SER A 82 3.76 4.40 2.08
CA SER A 82 2.31 4.28 2.24
C SER A 82 1.66 5.57 2.75
N LEU A 83 2.40 6.44 3.45
CA LEU A 83 1.87 7.71 3.96
C LEU A 83 1.32 8.61 2.83
N PRO A 84 2.09 8.98 1.79
CA PRO A 84 1.57 9.77 0.67
C PRO A 84 0.51 9.02 -0.14
N SER A 85 0.56 7.68 -0.20
CA SER A 85 -0.46 6.88 -0.90
C SER A 85 -1.80 6.87 -0.16
N PHE A 86 -1.79 6.79 1.17
CA PHE A 86 -3.00 6.81 1.99
C PHE A 86 -3.65 8.18 2.01
N THR A 87 -2.86 9.24 2.09
CA THR A 87 -3.40 10.60 2.07
C THR A 87 -4.04 10.93 0.73
N SER A 88 -3.35 10.67 -0.38
CA SER A 88 -3.89 10.88 -1.73
C SER A 88 -5.11 9.99 -2.02
N GLY A 89 -5.07 8.71 -1.65
CA GLY A 89 -6.18 7.78 -1.89
C GLY A 89 -7.42 8.10 -1.05
N SER A 90 -7.23 8.50 0.21
CA SER A 90 -8.34 8.93 1.07
C SER A 90 -8.97 10.22 0.56
N ALA A 91 -8.16 11.15 0.04
CA ALA A 91 -8.63 12.38 -0.58
C ALA A 91 -9.48 12.08 -1.83
N GLU A 92 -8.99 11.25 -2.74
CA GLU A 92 -9.74 10.84 -3.93
C GLU A 92 -11.03 10.08 -3.60
N LEU A 93 -10.99 9.18 -2.60
CA LEU A 93 -12.17 8.47 -2.13
C LEU A 93 -13.21 9.41 -1.49
N TRP A 94 -12.76 10.43 -0.77
CA TRP A 94 -13.64 11.43 -0.16
C TRP A 94 -14.37 12.24 -1.23
N GLU A 95 -13.67 12.70 -2.25
CA GLU A 95 -14.29 13.43 -3.36
C GLU A 95 -15.21 12.52 -4.19
N LEU A 96 -14.83 11.25 -4.37
CA LEU A 96 -15.69 10.25 -4.98
C LEU A 96 -17.01 10.05 -4.21
N TYR A 97 -16.92 9.98 -2.87
CA TYR A 97 -18.07 9.85 -1.98
C TYR A 97 -18.98 11.07 -2.05
N LYS A 98 -18.42 12.28 -1.92
CA LYS A 98 -19.16 13.55 -2.02
C LYS A 98 -19.89 13.71 -3.35
N LYS A 99 -19.27 13.28 -4.45
CA LYS A 99 -19.84 13.37 -5.80
C LYS A 99 -20.79 12.22 -6.14
N GLY A 100 -20.99 11.26 -5.23
CA GLY A 100 -21.88 10.13 -5.45
C GLY A 100 -21.41 9.21 -6.56
N GLY A 101 -20.09 9.01 -6.73
CA GLY A 101 -19.48 8.10 -7.70
C GLY A 101 -18.77 8.76 -8.89
N ILE A 102 -17.94 7.99 -9.60
CA ILE A 102 -17.12 8.49 -10.72
C ILE A 102 -18.03 8.91 -11.87
N ASN A 103 -17.86 10.14 -12.37
CA ASN A 103 -18.52 10.65 -13.57
C ASN A 103 -20.05 10.48 -13.53
N GLN A 104 -20.68 10.75 -12.38
CA GLN A 104 -22.12 10.60 -12.21
C GLN A 104 -22.91 11.35 -13.28
N LYS A 105 -22.49 12.58 -13.62
CA LYS A 105 -23.14 13.41 -14.65
C LYS A 105 -23.05 12.75 -16.03
N ASP A 106 -21.86 12.32 -16.45
CA ASP A 106 -21.67 11.68 -17.76
C ASP A 106 -22.38 10.32 -17.85
N LYS A 107 -22.41 9.56 -16.74
CA LYS A 107 -23.10 8.26 -16.68
C LYS A 107 -24.62 8.40 -16.69
N LYS A 108 -25.17 9.47 -16.10
CA LYS A 108 -26.60 9.80 -16.26
C LYS A 108 -26.97 10.07 -17.72
N LEU A 109 -26.05 10.66 -18.48
CA LEU A 109 -26.26 10.97 -19.90
C LEU A 109 -26.06 9.75 -20.82
N THR A 110 -25.06 8.91 -20.54
CA THR A 110 -24.65 7.80 -21.42
C THR A 110 -25.22 6.43 -21.02
N ASN A 111 -25.60 6.25 -19.75
CA ASN A 111 -26.13 5.00 -19.20
C ASN A 111 -27.20 5.26 -18.12
N PRO A 112 -28.35 5.87 -18.49
CA PRO A 112 -29.37 6.33 -17.55
C PRO A 112 -29.96 5.21 -16.69
N ASN A 113 -29.97 3.96 -17.14
CA ASN A 113 -30.56 2.84 -16.39
C ASN A 113 -29.61 2.15 -15.40
N TYR A 114 -28.30 2.44 -15.45
CA TYR A 114 -27.28 1.70 -14.68
C TYR A 114 -26.34 2.60 -13.85
N HIS A 115 -26.55 3.92 -13.90
CA HIS A 115 -25.63 4.89 -13.30
C HIS A 115 -25.51 4.77 -11.77
N GLU A 116 -26.61 4.45 -11.05
CA GLU A 116 -26.60 4.30 -9.59
C GLU A 116 -25.75 3.11 -9.12
N ASP A 117 -25.89 1.96 -9.79
CA ASP A 117 -25.14 0.75 -9.45
C ASP A 117 -23.63 0.94 -9.67
N ILE A 118 -23.22 1.49 -10.82
CA ILE A 118 -21.80 1.72 -11.14
C ILE A 118 -21.16 2.70 -10.13
N ASN A 119 -21.90 3.72 -9.72
CA ASN A 119 -21.43 4.71 -8.76
C ASN A 119 -21.25 4.11 -7.36
N SER A 120 -22.24 3.34 -6.91
CA SER A 120 -22.16 2.64 -5.62
C SER A 120 -21.01 1.63 -5.59
N ARG A 121 -20.76 0.92 -6.71
CA ARG A 121 -19.64 -0.01 -6.85
C ARG A 121 -18.30 0.70 -6.77
N SER A 122 -18.16 1.87 -7.37
CA SER A 122 -16.89 2.63 -7.36
C SER A 122 -16.46 2.97 -5.93
N ILE A 123 -17.40 3.44 -5.10
CA ILE A 123 -17.15 3.74 -3.68
C ILE A 123 -16.81 2.46 -2.91
N LYS A 124 -17.57 1.37 -3.11
CA LYS A 124 -17.32 0.07 -2.47
C LYS A 124 -15.93 -0.48 -2.81
N ILE A 125 -15.53 -0.39 -4.08
CA ILE A 125 -14.20 -0.80 -4.54
C ILE A 125 -13.12 0.05 -3.87
N GLY A 126 -13.29 1.38 -3.83
CA GLY A 126 -12.34 2.27 -3.16
C GLY A 126 -12.17 1.96 -1.67
N LEU A 127 -13.27 1.69 -0.96
CA LEU A 127 -13.24 1.28 0.44
C LEU A 127 -12.54 -0.08 0.62
N ALA A 128 -12.90 -1.08 -0.19
CA ALA A 128 -12.28 -2.41 -0.13
C ALA A 128 -10.78 -2.34 -0.42
N HIS A 129 -10.38 -1.59 -1.45
CA HIS A 129 -8.99 -1.35 -1.79
C HIS A 129 -8.23 -0.67 -0.64
N GLY A 130 -8.79 0.40 -0.06
CA GLY A 130 -8.20 1.08 1.08
C GLY A 130 -8.02 0.17 2.29
N ALA A 131 -9.05 -0.64 2.61
CA ALA A 131 -9.00 -1.60 3.71
C ALA A 131 -7.90 -2.66 3.53
N LEU A 132 -7.76 -3.22 2.32
CA LEU A 132 -6.73 -4.20 2.02
C LEU A 132 -5.31 -3.62 2.20
N ASN A 133 -5.08 -2.40 1.73
CA ASN A 133 -3.78 -1.75 1.92
C ASN A 133 -3.51 -1.41 3.40
N PHE A 134 -4.54 -1.05 4.17
CA PHE A 134 -4.39 -0.82 5.61
C PHE A 134 -3.98 -2.09 6.35
N VAL A 135 -4.59 -3.24 6.01
CA VAL A 135 -4.18 -4.55 6.55
C VAL A 135 -2.72 -4.86 6.19
N ALA A 136 -2.33 -4.65 4.93
CA ALA A 136 -0.93 -4.84 4.51
C ALA A 136 0.03 -3.96 5.33
N ALA A 137 -0.27 -2.67 5.49
CA ALA A 137 0.53 -1.78 6.32
C ALA A 137 0.55 -2.23 7.79
N GLY A 138 -0.56 -2.73 8.33
CA GLY A 138 -0.63 -3.29 9.69
C GLY A 138 0.28 -4.52 9.86
N VAL A 139 0.22 -5.48 8.94
CA VAL A 139 1.10 -6.67 8.92
C VAL A 139 2.57 -6.26 8.85
N SER A 140 2.89 -5.29 7.98
CA SER A 140 4.27 -4.79 7.85
C SER A 140 4.75 -4.04 9.08
N THR A 141 3.87 -3.27 9.71
CA THR A 141 4.17 -2.59 10.99
C THR A 141 4.49 -3.63 12.06
N TYR A 142 3.68 -4.68 12.17
CA TYR A 142 3.92 -5.78 13.09
C TYR A 142 5.25 -6.51 12.79
N ALA A 143 5.54 -6.80 11.52
CA ALA A 143 6.79 -7.44 11.11
C ALA A 143 8.03 -6.60 11.48
N VAL A 144 7.97 -5.28 11.24
CA VAL A 144 9.05 -4.35 11.62
C VAL A 144 9.20 -4.25 13.13
N TRP A 145 8.09 -4.16 13.86
CA TRP A 145 8.08 -4.06 15.32
C TRP A 145 8.70 -5.30 15.97
N THR A 146 8.24 -6.48 15.59
CA THR A 146 8.72 -7.76 16.15
C THR A 146 10.19 -8.01 15.84
N ARG A 147 10.68 -7.66 14.65
CA ARG A 147 12.11 -7.78 14.31
C ARG A 147 12.99 -6.86 15.15
N ARG A 148 12.56 -5.63 15.44
CA ARG A 148 13.33 -4.71 16.31
C ARG A 148 13.46 -5.20 17.75
N MET A 149 12.55 -6.04 18.21
CA MET A 149 12.52 -6.52 19.60
C MET A 149 13.44 -7.72 19.86
N ALA A 150 14.07 -8.31 18.83
CA ALA A 150 14.99 -9.41 19.07
C ALA A 150 16.29 -8.94 19.72
N PRO A 151 16.74 -9.61 20.80
CA PRO A 151 18.12 -9.48 21.25
C PRO A 151 19.03 -9.83 20.06
N SER A 152 20.07 -9.04 19.83
CA SER A 152 20.99 -9.14 18.68
C SER A 152 20.44 -8.73 17.29
N PHE A 153 19.28 -8.06 17.20
CA PHE A 153 18.83 -7.46 15.93
C PHE A 153 19.81 -6.38 15.43
N ALA A 154 20.74 -6.81 14.58
CA ALA A 154 21.50 -5.97 13.68
C ALA A 154 21.13 -6.39 12.26
N PRO A 155 20.77 -5.47 11.36
CA PRO A 155 20.56 -5.81 9.96
C PRO A 155 21.87 -6.42 9.40
N GLY A 156 21.95 -7.75 9.30
CA GLY A 156 23.15 -8.48 8.87
C GLY A 156 23.67 -9.60 9.79
N ARG A 157 23.09 -9.86 10.96
CA ARG A 157 23.42 -11.07 11.76
C ARG A 157 22.40 -12.17 11.49
N ALA A 158 22.83 -13.22 10.80
CA ALA A 158 22.07 -14.46 10.63
C ALA A 158 22.13 -15.31 11.90
N GLU A 159 21.70 -14.76 13.04
CA GLU A 159 21.35 -15.60 14.17
C GLU A 159 19.94 -16.09 13.88
N SER A 160 19.83 -17.39 13.58
CA SER A 160 18.56 -18.04 13.30
C SER A 160 17.59 -17.76 14.45
N TRP A 161 16.53 -17.02 14.15
CA TRP A 161 15.41 -16.68 15.04
C TRP A 161 14.74 -17.89 15.72
N PHE A 162 15.05 -19.10 15.24
CA PHE A 162 14.60 -20.38 15.79
C PHE A 162 15.56 -21.05 16.77
N MET A 163 16.75 -20.49 17.04
CA MET A 163 17.72 -21.08 17.98
C MET A 163 17.78 -20.43 19.36
N ALA A 164 16.96 -19.42 19.64
CA ALA A 164 16.87 -18.83 20.98
C ALA A 164 16.03 -19.67 21.99
N LYS A 165 15.65 -20.91 21.63
CA LYS A 165 15.02 -21.88 22.54
C LYS A 165 15.53 -23.29 22.24
N ALA A 166 16.69 -23.62 22.77
CA ALA A 166 17.13 -24.99 23.06
C ALA A 166 17.86 -24.97 24.41
#